data_AF-A0A8C6ZQC1-F1
#
_entry.id   AF-A0A8C6ZQC1-F1
#
_cell.length_a   1.000
_cell.length_b   1.000
_cell.length_c   1.000
_cell.angle_alpha   90.00
_cell.angle_beta   90.00
_cell.angle_gamma   90.00
#
_symmetry.space_group_name_H-M   'P 1'
#
loop_
_entity.id
_entity.type
_entity.pdbx_description
1 polymer ?
#
loop_
_entity_poly.entity_id
_entity_poly.type
_entity_poly.pdbx_seq_one_letter_code
_entity_poly.pdbx_strand_id
1 'polypeptide(L)'
;MAEEQKREVEAVEQRMLHRLQRALRECAHEKMQAIAEARRQEREAAWNETARQQRSGILAEEVYLKNIEQLKKEKNKEMNIALDIIQRKNQCETEKQLREAESLHHHELEKVMITLDAAEDQVKTLIQKLEKMTAWKDSLETEIQATRQAFQKYIDATFPNLSPGQADFILPLRTAFQEKDTPKENVSQFFCVSKQ
;
A
#
# COMPACT_ATOMS: atom_id res chain seq x y z
N MET A 1 65.02 -97.28 -63.21
CA MET A 1 65.80 -96.81 -62.03
C MET A 1 65.75 -95.29 -61.84
N ALA A 2 66.40 -94.46 -62.67
CA ALA A 2 66.46 -93.01 -62.43
C ALA A 2 65.16 -92.24 -62.73
N GLU A 3 64.37 -92.64 -63.72
CA GLU A 3 63.08 -92.01 -64.05
C GLU A 3 61.97 -92.39 -63.05
N GLU A 4 62.00 -93.60 -62.49
CA GLU A 4 61.02 -94.05 -61.48
C GLU A 4 61.22 -93.30 -60.16
N GLN A 5 62.47 -93.10 -59.73
CA GLN A 5 62.80 -92.32 -58.53
C GLN A 5 62.35 -90.85 -58.66
N LYS A 6 62.43 -90.25 -59.85
CA LYS A 6 61.91 -88.89 -60.10
C LYS A 6 60.39 -88.80 -59.95
N ARG A 7 59.66 -89.77 -60.48
CA ARG A 7 58.18 -89.82 -60.35
C ARG A 7 57.73 -90.01 -58.91
N GLU A 8 58.46 -90.77 -58.10
CA GLU A 8 58.17 -90.96 -56.68
C GLU A 8 58.40 -89.68 -55.86
N VAL A 9 59.49 -88.96 -56.12
CA VAL A 9 59.78 -87.66 -55.48
C VAL A 9 58.69 -86.64 -55.85
N GLU A 10 58.33 -86.53 -57.13
CA GLU A 10 57.26 -85.65 -57.61
C GLU A 10 55.90 -86.01 -56.96
N ALA A 11 55.59 -87.29 -56.79
CA ALA A 11 54.37 -87.73 -56.14
C ALA A 11 54.34 -87.41 -54.63
N VAL A 12 55.49 -87.47 -53.94
CA VAL A 12 55.61 -87.06 -52.53
C VAL A 12 55.47 -85.55 -52.41
N GLU A 13 56.09 -84.77 -53.29
CA GLU A 13 55.97 -83.31 -53.34
C GLU A 13 54.52 -82.88 -53.59
N GLN A 14 53.81 -83.51 -54.53
CA GLN A 14 52.40 -83.22 -54.78
C GLN A 14 51.50 -83.51 -53.56
N ARG A 15 51.76 -84.61 -52.85
CA ARG A 15 51.03 -84.93 -51.60
C ARG A 15 51.34 -83.91 -50.51
N MET A 16 52.60 -83.47 -50.39
CA MET A 16 53.01 -82.47 -49.41
C MET A 16 52.42 -81.09 -49.75
N LEU A 17 52.44 -80.69 -51.01
CA LEU A 17 51.78 -79.47 -51.51
C LEU A 17 50.28 -79.50 -51.24
N HIS A 18 49.60 -80.62 -51.48
CA HIS A 18 48.18 -80.76 -51.20
C HIS A 18 47.88 -80.63 -49.70
N ARG A 19 48.68 -81.24 -48.83
CA ARG A 19 48.55 -81.11 -47.37
C ARG A 19 48.77 -79.68 -46.90
N LEU A 20 49.80 -78.99 -47.42
CA LEU A 20 50.06 -77.58 -47.12
C LEU A 20 48.92 -76.69 -47.61
N GLN A 21 48.42 -76.89 -48.83
CA GLN A 21 47.28 -76.14 -49.37
C GLN A 21 46.02 -76.35 -48.53
N ARG A 22 45.77 -77.58 -48.06
CA ARG A 22 44.65 -77.88 -47.18
C ARG A 22 44.79 -77.17 -45.82
N ALA A 23 45.95 -77.25 -45.19
CA ALA A 23 46.23 -76.55 -43.92
C ALA A 23 46.12 -75.02 -44.07
N LEU A 24 46.59 -74.45 -45.18
CA LEU A 24 46.45 -73.01 -45.46
C LEU A 24 44.98 -72.60 -45.64
N ARG A 25 44.15 -73.43 -46.29
CA ARG A 25 42.71 -73.19 -46.43
C ARG A 25 41.98 -73.26 -45.09
N GLU A 26 42.31 -74.26 -44.27
CA GLU A 26 41.75 -74.42 -42.92
C GLU A 26 42.13 -73.23 -42.03
N CYS A 27 43.41 -72.83 -42.01
CA CYS A 27 43.89 -71.65 -41.29
C CYS A 27 43.25 -70.34 -41.80
N ALA A 28 43.08 -70.18 -43.11
CA ALA A 28 42.38 -69.02 -43.67
C ALA A 28 40.90 -68.99 -43.25
N HIS A 29 40.26 -70.15 -43.18
CA HIS A 29 38.87 -70.27 -42.72
C HIS A 29 38.73 -69.92 -41.24
N GLU A 30 39.58 -70.46 -40.37
CA GLU A 30 39.63 -70.14 -38.94
C GLU A 30 39.92 -68.66 -38.71
N LYS A 31 40.86 -68.07 -39.45
CA LYS A 31 41.14 -66.62 -39.39
C LYS A 31 39.92 -65.79 -39.77
N MET A 32 39.18 -66.18 -40.82
CA MET A 32 37.95 -65.47 -41.18
C MET A 32 36.87 -65.59 -40.11
N GLN A 33 36.71 -66.76 -39.49
CA GLN A 33 35.78 -66.95 -38.38
C GLN A 33 36.17 -66.10 -37.17
N ALA A 34 37.44 -66.14 -36.74
CA ALA A 34 37.95 -65.34 -35.63
C ALA A 34 37.78 -63.83 -35.86
N ILE A 35 38.04 -63.35 -37.08
CA ILE A 35 37.80 -61.94 -37.45
C ILE A 35 36.31 -61.61 -37.43
N ALA A 36 35.44 -62.50 -37.91
CA ALA A 36 34.01 -62.28 -37.91
C ALA A 36 33.44 -62.23 -36.48
N GLU A 37 33.94 -63.08 -35.59
CA GLU A 37 33.61 -63.09 -34.16
C GLU A 37 34.11 -61.83 -33.45
N ALA A 38 35.37 -61.45 -33.64
CA ALA A 38 35.94 -60.22 -33.08
C ALA A 38 35.14 -58.98 -33.54
N ARG A 39 34.82 -58.88 -34.83
CA ARG A 39 33.99 -57.79 -35.37
C ARG A 39 32.56 -57.80 -34.82
N ARG A 40 32.00 -58.98 -34.51
CA ARG A 40 30.68 -59.07 -33.89
C ARG A 40 30.74 -58.52 -32.46
N GLN A 41 31.72 -58.95 -31.68
CA GLN A 41 31.95 -58.49 -30.30
C GLN A 41 32.20 -56.98 -30.23
N GLU A 42 33.00 -56.42 -31.15
CA GLU A 42 33.23 -54.96 -31.23
C GLU A 42 31.92 -54.20 -31.48
N ARG A 43 31.07 -54.67 -32.39
CA ARG A 43 29.77 -54.04 -32.67
C ARG A 43 28.82 -54.11 -31.48
N GLU A 44 28.78 -55.25 -30.81
CA GLU A 44 27.97 -55.44 -29.59
C GLU A 44 28.46 -54.53 -28.46
N ALA A 45 29.77 -54.43 -28.25
CA ALA A 45 30.36 -53.53 -27.27
C ALA A 45 30.05 -52.06 -27.58
N ALA A 46 30.22 -51.62 -28.83
CA ALA A 46 29.90 -50.26 -29.26
C ALA A 46 28.41 -49.92 -29.09
N TRP A 47 27.52 -50.87 -29.42
CA TRP A 47 26.07 -50.72 -29.22
C TRP A 47 25.70 -50.60 -27.74
N ASN A 48 26.25 -51.48 -26.91
CA ASN A 48 26.00 -51.49 -25.46
C ASN A 48 26.51 -50.20 -24.79
N GLU A 49 27.68 -49.69 -25.19
CA GLU A 49 28.21 -48.44 -24.65
C GLU A 49 27.36 -47.23 -25.08
N THR A 50 26.91 -47.19 -26.33
CA THR A 50 25.99 -46.14 -26.82
C THR A 50 24.67 -46.19 -26.06
N ALA A 51 24.10 -47.37 -25.86
CA ALA A 51 22.86 -47.55 -25.10
C ALA A 51 23.04 -47.15 -23.63
N ARG A 52 24.19 -47.43 -23.03
CA ARG A 52 24.53 -47.02 -21.65
C ARG A 52 24.63 -45.50 -21.54
N GLN A 53 25.32 -44.85 -22.48
CA GLN A 53 25.44 -43.39 -22.54
C GLN A 53 24.07 -42.74 -22.71
N GLN A 54 23.24 -43.22 -23.62
CA GLN A 54 21.87 -42.72 -23.80
C GLN A 54 21.04 -42.82 -22.52
N ARG A 55 21.07 -43.98 -21.84
CA ARG A 55 20.37 -44.16 -20.55
C ARG A 55 20.90 -43.20 -19.48
N SER A 56 22.21 -43.02 -19.39
CA SER A 56 22.78 -42.05 -18.44
C SER A 56 22.40 -40.61 -18.76
N GLY A 57 22.29 -40.25 -20.05
CA GLY A 57 21.84 -38.94 -20.50
C GLY A 57 20.39 -38.66 -20.10
N ILE A 58 19.48 -39.62 -20.35
CA ILE A 58 18.06 -39.50 -19.96
C ILE A 58 17.92 -39.34 -18.45
N LEU A 59 18.62 -40.15 -17.66
CA LEU A 59 18.58 -40.06 -16.20
C LEU A 59 19.14 -38.72 -15.69
N ALA A 60 20.21 -38.22 -16.30
CA ALA A 60 20.76 -36.92 -15.96
C ALA A 60 19.76 -35.79 -16.28
N GLU A 61 19.12 -35.83 -17.45
CA GLU A 61 18.11 -34.87 -17.86
C GLU A 61 16.91 -34.85 -16.91
N GLU A 62 16.39 -36.01 -16.50
CA GLU A 62 15.33 -36.10 -15.50
C GLU A 62 15.71 -35.47 -14.15
N VAL A 63 16.95 -35.67 -13.70
CA VAL A 63 17.47 -35.05 -12.48
C VAL A 63 17.55 -33.54 -12.64
N TYR A 64 18.05 -33.04 -13.77
CA TYR A 64 18.10 -31.60 -14.05
C TYR A 64 16.71 -30.97 -14.07
N LEU A 65 15.73 -31.62 -14.72
CA LEU A 65 14.36 -31.12 -14.76
C LEU A 65 13.75 -31.04 -13.37
N LYS A 66 13.92 -32.07 -12.53
CA LYS A 66 13.45 -32.06 -11.13
C LYS A 66 14.11 -30.94 -10.33
N ASN A 67 15.42 -30.74 -10.48
CA ASN A 67 16.15 -29.67 -9.81
C ASN A 67 15.67 -28.28 -10.25
N ILE A 68 15.46 -28.07 -11.55
CA ILE A 68 14.93 -26.80 -12.09
C ILE A 68 13.53 -26.53 -11.54
N GLU A 69 12.66 -27.54 -11.49
CA GLU A 69 11.31 -27.39 -10.96
C GLU A 69 11.31 -27.06 -9.46
N GLN A 70 12.19 -27.71 -8.69
CA GLN A 70 12.37 -27.40 -7.28
C GLN A 70 12.89 -25.98 -7.07
N LEU A 71 13.93 -25.58 -7.81
CA LEU A 71 14.48 -24.22 -7.75
C LEU A 71 13.41 -23.17 -8.11
N LYS A 72 12.57 -23.44 -9.10
CA LYS A 72 11.45 -22.56 -9.45
C LYS A 72 10.46 -22.40 -8.29
N LYS A 73 10.12 -23.50 -7.60
CA LYS A 73 9.24 -23.46 -6.42
C LYS A 73 9.87 -22.67 -5.27
N GLU A 74 11.15 -22.86 -5.01
CA GLU A 74 11.90 -22.14 -3.97
C GLU A 74 11.97 -20.64 -4.28
N LYS A 75 12.35 -20.27 -5.51
CA LYS A 75 12.43 -18.87 -5.92
C LYS A 75 11.08 -18.15 -5.90
N ASN A 76 10.01 -18.84 -6.29
CA ASN A 76 8.66 -18.29 -6.16
C ASN A 76 8.29 -18.04 -4.69
N LYS A 77 8.66 -18.93 -3.76
CA LYS A 77 8.43 -18.72 -2.33
C LYS A 77 9.22 -17.53 -1.79
N GLU A 78 10.52 -17.44 -2.14
CA GLU A 78 11.37 -16.30 -1.77
C GLU A 78 10.80 -14.97 -2.28
N MET A 79 10.36 -14.93 -3.54
CA MET A 79 9.73 -13.76 -4.15
C MET A 79 8.46 -13.35 -3.40
N ASN A 80 7.57 -14.31 -3.12
CA ASN A 80 6.33 -14.04 -2.40
C ASN A 80 6.59 -13.50 -0.99
N ILE A 81 7.57 -14.07 -0.27
CA ILE A 81 7.97 -13.56 1.05
C ILE A 81 8.49 -12.13 0.95
N ALA A 82 9.33 -11.83 -0.05
CA ALA A 82 9.85 -10.48 -0.25
C ALA A 82 8.74 -9.47 -0.57
N LEU A 83 7.77 -9.85 -1.42
CA LEU A 83 6.61 -9.03 -1.73
C LEU A 83 5.75 -8.76 -0.49
N ASP A 84 5.47 -9.79 0.32
CA ASP A 84 4.71 -9.66 1.56
C ASP A 84 5.39 -8.71 2.54
N ILE A 85 6.72 -8.80 2.68
CA ILE A 85 7.52 -7.91 3.54
C ILE A 85 7.40 -6.46 3.05
N ILE A 86 7.59 -6.22 1.74
CA ILE A 86 7.50 -4.88 1.16
C ILE A 86 6.10 -4.31 1.35
N GLN A 87 5.06 -5.10 1.10
CA GLN A 87 3.68 -4.67 1.26
C GLN A 87 3.36 -4.30 2.71
N ARG A 88 3.75 -5.14 3.68
CA ARG A 88 3.54 -4.85 5.11
C ARG A 88 4.31 -3.61 5.56
N LYS A 89 5.54 -3.43 5.07
CA LYS A 89 6.35 -2.26 5.38
C LYS A 89 5.68 -0.98 4.87
N ASN A 90 5.23 -0.98 3.62
CA ASN A 90 4.53 0.16 3.03
C ASN A 90 3.24 0.48 3.81
N GLN A 91 2.44 -0.54 4.15
CA GLN A 91 1.23 -0.36 4.97
C GLN A 91 1.56 0.27 6.32
N CYS A 92 2.56 -0.27 7.04
CA CYS A 92 3.00 0.26 8.32
C CYS A 92 3.50 1.71 8.23
N GLU A 93 4.25 2.06 7.18
CA GLU A 93 4.71 3.44 6.95
C GLU A 93 3.54 4.39 6.69
N THR A 94 2.57 4.00 5.86
CA THR A 94 1.37 4.82 5.60
C THR A 94 0.51 5.00 6.85
N GLU A 95 0.32 3.96 7.65
CA GLU A 95 -0.40 4.04 8.93
C GLU A 95 0.31 4.95 9.93
N LYS A 96 1.64 4.88 9.98
CA LYS A 96 2.44 5.75 10.84
C LYS A 96 2.28 7.22 10.44
N GLN A 97 2.40 7.54 9.16
CA GLN A 97 2.20 8.88 8.63
C GLN A 97 0.78 9.41 8.92
N LEU A 98 -0.23 8.55 8.76
CA LEU A 98 -1.61 8.91 9.07
C LEU A 98 -1.77 9.25 10.56
N ARG A 99 -1.29 8.40 11.47
CA ARG A 99 -1.35 8.65 12.91
C ARG A 99 -0.62 9.93 13.32
N GLU A 100 0.54 10.19 12.72
CA GLU A 100 1.29 11.43 12.94
C GLU A 100 0.47 12.65 12.50
N ALA A 101 -0.12 12.62 11.31
CA ALA A 101 -1.00 13.69 10.81
C ALA A 101 -2.24 13.89 11.69
N GLU A 102 -2.91 12.80 12.10
CA GLU A 102 -4.06 12.85 13.01
C GLU A 102 -3.69 13.46 14.36
N SER A 103 -2.51 13.12 14.91
CA SER A 103 -2.05 13.67 16.18
C SER A 103 -1.75 15.17 16.10
N LEU A 104 -1.19 15.63 14.97
CA LEU A 104 -0.92 17.04 14.72
C LEU A 104 -2.23 17.83 14.61
N HIS A 105 -3.17 17.34 13.81
CA HIS A 105 -4.48 17.98 13.67
C HIS A 105 -5.27 17.99 14.97
N HIS A 106 -5.20 16.90 15.76
CA HIS A 106 -5.85 16.87 17.07
C HIS A 106 -5.27 17.94 18.01
N HIS A 107 -3.95 18.11 18.01
CA HIS A 107 -3.29 19.14 18.82
C HIS A 107 -3.60 20.57 18.33
N GLU A 108 -3.72 20.79 17.02
CA GLU A 108 -4.16 22.06 16.46
C GLU A 108 -5.60 22.38 16.85
N LEU A 109 -6.50 21.40 16.76
CA LEU A 109 -7.89 21.54 17.18
C LEU A 109 -8.00 21.85 18.68
N GLU A 110 -7.21 21.18 19.52
CA GLU A 110 -7.16 21.45 20.96
C GLU A 110 -6.75 22.91 21.24
N LYS A 111 -5.74 23.44 20.55
CA LYS A 111 -5.35 24.85 20.67
C LYS A 111 -6.49 25.79 20.29
N VAL A 112 -7.16 25.51 19.18
CA VAL A 112 -8.28 26.33 18.72
C VAL A 112 -9.43 26.28 19.72
N MET A 113 -9.75 25.11 20.28
CA MET A 113 -10.75 24.94 21.33
C MET A 113 -10.42 25.81 22.55
N ILE A 114 -9.18 25.77 23.04
CA ILE A 114 -8.77 26.60 24.20
C ILE A 114 -8.96 28.10 23.90
N THR A 115 -8.60 28.54 22.68
CA THR A 115 -8.80 29.95 22.30
C THR A 115 -10.27 30.33 22.16
N LEU A 116 -11.11 29.40 21.69
CA LEU A 116 -12.55 29.58 21.58
C LEU A 116 -13.18 29.71 22.97
N ASP A 117 -12.88 28.79 23.88
CA ASP A 117 -13.38 28.82 25.26
C ASP A 117 -13.01 30.13 25.97
N ALA A 118 -11.76 30.58 25.79
CA ALA A 118 -11.30 31.85 26.35
C ALA A 118 -12.05 33.06 25.77
N ALA A 119 -12.35 33.04 24.46
CA ALA A 119 -13.14 34.10 23.82
C ALA A 119 -14.60 34.07 24.28
N GLU A 120 -15.21 32.89 24.41
CA GLU A 120 -16.57 32.72 24.93
C GLU A 120 -16.70 33.26 26.36
N ASP A 121 -15.72 33.02 27.23
CA ASP A 121 -15.72 33.53 28.60
C ASP A 121 -15.56 35.06 28.65
N GLN A 122 -14.79 35.65 27.73
CA GLN A 122 -14.75 37.10 27.57
C GLN A 122 -16.10 37.66 27.13
N VAL A 123 -16.78 37.02 26.16
CA VAL A 123 -18.12 37.41 25.71
C VAL A 123 -19.13 37.33 26.86
N LYS A 124 -19.14 36.25 27.65
CA LYS A 124 -20.00 36.12 28.85
C LYS A 124 -19.75 37.26 29.83
N THR A 125 -18.49 37.61 30.07
CA THR A 125 -18.12 38.71 30.96
C THR A 125 -18.62 40.06 30.44
N LEU A 126 -18.55 40.30 29.13
CA LEU A 126 -19.05 41.53 28.51
C LEU A 126 -20.59 41.61 28.59
N ILE A 127 -21.30 40.50 28.36
CA ILE A 127 -22.75 40.42 28.51
C ILE A 127 -23.16 40.80 29.94
N GLN A 128 -22.52 40.23 30.96
CA GLN A 128 -22.81 40.57 32.36
C GLN A 128 -22.54 42.05 32.70
N LYS A 129 -21.50 42.66 32.11
CA LYS A 129 -21.24 44.09 32.26
C LYS A 129 -22.33 44.92 31.59
N LEU A 130 -22.75 44.53 30.38
CA LEU A 130 -23.81 45.20 29.64
C LEU A 130 -25.13 45.15 30.41
N GLU A 131 -25.53 44.00 30.93
CA GLU A 131 -26.73 43.83 31.75
C GLU A 131 -26.75 44.79 32.95
N LYS A 132 -25.62 44.92 33.66
CA LYS A 132 -25.48 45.88 34.76
C LYS A 132 -25.65 47.31 34.25
N MET A 133 -24.96 47.70 33.17
CA MET A 133 -25.10 49.06 32.64
C MET A 133 -26.53 49.37 32.18
N THR A 134 -27.22 48.40 31.58
CA THR A 134 -28.63 48.52 31.18
C THR A 134 -29.53 48.71 32.39
N ALA A 135 -29.36 47.91 33.45
CA ALA A 135 -30.12 48.09 34.70
C ALA A 135 -29.89 49.48 35.34
N TRP A 136 -28.65 49.98 35.32
CA TRP A 136 -28.33 51.33 35.79
C TRP A 136 -28.98 52.41 34.92
N LYS A 137 -28.93 52.26 33.59
CA LYS A 137 -29.60 53.15 32.64
C LYS A 137 -31.10 53.20 32.91
N ASP A 138 -31.74 52.05 33.08
CA ASP A 138 -33.19 51.97 33.32
C ASP A 138 -33.57 52.62 34.66
N SER A 139 -32.79 52.37 35.72
CA SER A 139 -32.98 53.04 37.01
C SER A 139 -32.90 54.57 36.89
N LEU A 140 -31.88 55.09 36.20
CA LEU A 140 -31.73 56.54 35.99
C LEU A 140 -32.87 57.12 35.15
N GLU A 141 -33.31 56.40 34.12
CA GLU A 141 -34.44 56.85 33.30
C GLU A 141 -35.75 56.91 34.13
N THR A 142 -35.98 55.93 35.02
CA THR A 142 -37.13 55.96 35.94
C THR A 142 -37.08 57.15 36.91
N GLU A 143 -35.91 57.48 37.46
CA GLU A 143 -35.72 58.63 38.37
C GLU A 143 -35.94 59.96 37.64
N ILE A 144 -35.40 60.10 36.42
CA ILE A 144 -35.62 61.27 35.57
C ILE A 144 -37.11 61.43 35.27
N GLN A 145 -37.81 60.34 34.96
CA GLN A 145 -39.25 60.38 34.67
C GLN A 145 -40.08 60.74 35.91
N ALA A 146 -39.74 60.21 37.08
CA ALA A 146 -40.39 60.56 38.35
C ALA A 146 -40.19 62.05 38.69
N THR A 147 -38.97 62.55 38.51
CA THR A 147 -38.63 63.96 38.73
C THR A 147 -39.40 64.87 37.78
N ARG A 148 -39.48 64.52 36.49
CA ARG A 148 -40.30 65.23 35.48
C ARG A 148 -41.76 65.31 35.89
N GLN A 149 -42.36 64.20 36.32
CA GLN A 149 -43.74 64.17 36.79
C GLN A 149 -43.96 65.06 38.03
N ALA A 150 -42.99 65.09 38.96
CA ALA A 150 -43.06 65.95 40.14
C ALA A 150 -43.02 67.44 39.77
N PHE A 151 -42.13 67.84 38.84
CA PHE A 151 -42.10 69.21 38.33
C PHE A 151 -43.38 69.60 37.60
N GLN A 152 -43.92 68.72 36.76
CA GLN A 152 -45.19 68.98 36.07
C GLN A 152 -46.31 69.26 37.08
N LYS A 153 -46.45 68.42 38.12
CA LYS A 153 -47.42 68.63 39.20
C LYS A 153 -47.24 69.99 39.91
N TYR A 154 -45.99 70.41 40.13
CA TYR A 154 -45.69 71.71 40.74
C TYR A 154 -46.11 72.89 39.84
N ILE A 155 -45.83 72.79 38.54
CA ILE A 155 -46.24 73.80 37.54
C ILE A 155 -47.77 73.89 37.51
N ASP A 156 -48.45 72.75 37.39
CA ASP A 156 -49.92 72.68 37.32
C ASP A 156 -50.56 73.30 38.58
N ALA A 157 -49.97 73.09 39.76
CA ALA A 157 -50.45 73.66 41.02
C ALA A 157 -50.18 75.16 41.16
N THR A 158 -49.03 75.65 40.67
CA THR A 158 -48.61 77.05 40.83
C THR A 158 -49.24 77.96 39.76
N PHE A 159 -49.50 77.42 38.57
CA PHE A 159 -49.96 78.17 37.41
C PHE A 159 -51.17 77.47 36.74
N PRO A 160 -52.34 77.42 37.39
CA PRO A 160 -53.50 76.66 36.91
C PRO A 160 -54.10 77.18 35.60
N ASN A 161 -53.75 78.41 35.20
CA ASN A 161 -54.22 79.02 33.95
C ASN A 161 -53.29 78.77 32.76
N LEU A 162 -52.16 78.07 32.94
CA LEU A 162 -51.31 77.66 31.82
C LEU A 162 -52.02 76.51 31.08
N SER A 163 -52.13 76.64 29.76
CA SER A 163 -52.64 75.57 28.91
C SER A 163 -51.64 74.40 28.89
N PRO A 164 -52.11 73.14 28.87
CA PRO A 164 -51.25 71.98 28.71
C PRO A 164 -50.32 72.16 27.50
N GLY A 165 -49.02 71.91 27.67
CA GLY A 165 -48.03 72.07 26.61
C GLY A 165 -47.29 73.42 26.59
N GLN A 166 -47.81 74.47 27.25
CA GLN A 166 -47.13 75.78 27.26
C GLN A 166 -45.81 75.78 28.05
N ALA A 167 -45.64 74.87 29.01
CA ALA A 167 -44.42 74.74 29.81
C ALA A 167 -43.48 73.62 29.33
N ASP A 168 -43.78 72.95 28.22
CA ASP A 168 -43.01 71.78 27.75
C ASP A 168 -41.56 72.12 27.37
N PHE A 169 -41.27 73.38 27.05
CA PHE A 169 -39.91 73.85 26.78
C PHE A 169 -39.01 73.82 28.03
N ILE A 170 -39.60 73.88 29.23
CA ILE A 170 -38.86 73.82 30.51
C ILE A 170 -38.38 72.38 30.77
N LEU A 171 -39.18 71.38 30.34
CA LEU A 171 -38.88 69.96 30.49
C LEU A 171 -39.10 69.22 29.17
N PRO A 172 -38.21 69.40 28.17
CA PRO A 172 -38.38 68.76 26.86
C PRO A 172 -38.53 67.25 27.00
N LEU A 173 -39.55 66.67 26.34
CA LEU A 173 -39.75 65.22 26.30
C LEU A 173 -38.49 64.53 25.76
N ARG A 174 -37.93 63.61 26.53
CA ARG A 174 -36.98 62.63 26.00
C ARG A 174 -37.81 61.49 25.46
N THR A 175 -37.63 61.16 24.18
CA THR A 175 -38.15 59.89 23.68
C THR A 175 -37.43 58.80 24.44
N ALA A 176 -38.16 57.91 25.10
CA ALA A 176 -37.59 56.69 25.65
C ALA A 176 -36.70 56.09 24.57
N PHE A 177 -35.50 55.66 24.95
CA PHE A 177 -34.55 55.07 24.01
C PHE A 177 -35.16 53.77 23.52
N GLN A 178 -35.96 53.84 22.47
CA GLN A 178 -36.36 52.67 21.72
C GLN A 178 -35.08 52.16 21.09
N GLU A 179 -34.65 50.99 21.52
CA GLU A 179 -33.73 50.17 20.76
C GLU A 179 -34.34 50.13 19.36
N LYS A 180 -33.80 50.94 18.43
CA LYS A 180 -34.14 50.78 17.02
C LYS A 180 -33.72 49.36 16.74
N ASP A 181 -34.69 48.48 16.47
CA ASP A 181 -34.48 47.11 16.06
C ASP A 181 -33.29 47.10 15.11
N THR A 182 -32.11 46.73 15.61
CA THR A 182 -31.06 46.28 14.73
C THR A 182 -31.70 45.08 14.05
N PRO A 183 -31.84 45.08 12.70
CA PRO A 183 -32.40 43.93 12.03
C PRO A 183 -31.62 42.73 12.56
N LYS A 184 -32.34 41.73 13.06
CA LYS A 184 -31.80 40.42 13.38
C LYS A 184 -31.21 39.89 12.08
N GLU A 185 -29.97 40.29 11.76
CA GLU A 185 -29.17 39.55 10.81
C GLU A 185 -29.04 38.18 11.44
N ASN A 186 -29.66 37.21 10.77
CA ASN A 186 -29.70 35.83 11.17
C ASN A 186 -28.27 35.31 11.33
N VAL A 187 -27.72 35.42 12.54
CA VAL A 187 -26.43 34.80 12.91
C VAL A 187 -26.52 33.27 12.82
N SER A 188 -27.73 32.71 12.66
CA SER A 188 -27.95 31.30 12.32
C SER A 188 -27.41 30.88 10.95
N GLN A 189 -26.95 31.79 10.08
CA GLN A 189 -26.45 31.40 8.75
C GLN A 189 -24.93 31.14 8.69
N PHE A 190 -24.16 31.47 9.74
CA PHE A 190 -22.72 31.23 9.77
C PHE A 190 -22.28 29.93 10.46
N PHE A 191 -23.20 29.18 11.07
CA PHE A 191 -22.89 27.88 11.72
C PHE A 191 -23.27 26.64 10.88
N CYS A 192 -23.69 26.82 9.63
CA CYS A 192 -24.00 25.72 8.70
C CYS A 192 -23.01 25.66 7.53
N VAL A 193 -21.72 25.59 7.83
CA VAL A 193 -20.73 24.97 6.94
C VAL A 193 -19.86 24.11 7.85
N SER A 194 -19.62 22.85 7.46
CA SER A 194 -18.85 21.82 8.18
C SER A 194 -19.64 20.84 9.08
N LYS A 195 -20.75 20.31 8.57
CA LYS A 195 -21.12 18.90 8.82
C LYS A 195 -21.66 18.26 7.53
N GLN A 196 -20.75 17.75 6.71
CA GLN A 196 -20.94 16.61 5.81
C GLN A 196 -19.57 16.08 5.38
#